data_AF-A0ABD3NPR4-F1
#
_entry.id   AF-A0ABD3NPR4-F1
#
_cell.length_a   1.000
_cell.length_b   1.000
_cell.length_c   1.000
_cell.angle_alpha   90.00
_cell.angle_beta   90.00
_cell.angle_gamma   90.00
#
_symmetry.space_group_name_H-M   'P 1'
#
loop_
_entity.id
_entity.type
_entity.pdbx_description
1 polymer ?
#
loop_
_entity_poly.entity_id
_entity_poly.type
_entity_poly.pdbx_seq_one_letter_code
_entity_poly.pdbx_strand_id
1 'polypeptide(L)'
;MVAINSNVPAGISSAVPAVDNTDGRDDEDSLQTNQAPPLYESPRLKGYITLLSSSVYNYISAKDQTLISGEPVDWCLAQYDLSLLTDDPRPNAARIRYAMTAAVITIMITCAVIFIHFISFTGIGNKLWLKMFGRNGKAELYIASFLTFLWIITTWSNTSIRGPAGYKDNYNLYWSTWICCFTSFWILEAWSTSTGRASSVFQYQQTVSLPPQGPMWIVTFILAFTDFVFALDASRNWEDGLEGYPYTRKYFSRVRNAEWVLLIFVTAATFACSLAWVLAEIFRENKTNRMNTKSDQENHVEGIMIHLLTAIWVPTVFIVTVPGGAASLLGNMYFTTWSCSFAVVGLLVWWQRQWREGIFEMIEEQQHEYDKARRAIRRREEKRLANIEEQEHAEDNEDNEDEANTTRQFVGQESEQSESFDDEDVNSEDDIQIVDDDDYSIPSTSSVTSVSPISGARCSSRSLFASALSSLPPHREED
;
A
#
# COMPACT_ATOMS: atom_id res chain seq x y z
N MET A 1 -34.20 24.18 -29.15
CA MET A 1 -33.98 25.62 -29.40
C MET A 1 -34.23 26.39 -28.10
N VAL A 2 -33.21 26.51 -27.27
CA VAL A 2 -33.08 27.54 -26.23
C VAL A 2 -31.58 27.80 -26.16
N ALA A 3 -31.16 28.99 -26.59
CA ALA A 3 -29.78 29.44 -26.54
C ALA A 3 -29.54 30.07 -25.17
N ILE A 4 -28.49 29.63 -24.48
CA ILE A 4 -27.99 30.28 -23.27
C ILE A 4 -26.63 30.87 -23.64
N ASN A 5 -26.62 32.20 -23.74
CA ASN A 5 -25.43 33.04 -23.77
C ASN A 5 -24.77 33.01 -22.39
N SER A 6 -23.48 32.68 -22.34
CA SER A 6 -22.62 33.02 -21.21
C SER A 6 -21.41 33.78 -21.74
N ASN A 7 -21.46 35.11 -21.58
CA ASN A 7 -20.33 36.01 -21.71
C ASN A 7 -19.32 35.69 -20.59
N VAL A 8 -18.09 35.37 -20.98
CA VAL A 8 -16.94 35.27 -20.08
C VAL A 8 -16.08 36.52 -20.29
N PRO A 9 -15.74 37.29 -19.24
CA PRO A 9 -14.83 38.41 -19.37
C PRO A 9 -13.38 37.92 -19.53
N ALA A 10 -12.68 38.55 -20.47
CA ALA A 10 -11.25 38.39 -20.71
C ALA A 10 -10.45 39.02 -19.57
N GLY A 11 -9.52 38.24 -19.00
CA GLY A 11 -8.59 38.67 -17.95
C GLY A 11 -7.19 38.12 -18.20
N ILE A 12 -6.38 38.95 -18.86
CA ILE A 12 -4.94 39.24 -18.61
C ILE A 12 -4.00 38.03 -18.39
N SER A 13 -3.42 37.60 -19.52
CA SER A 13 -1.99 37.40 -19.78
C SER A 13 -1.01 37.43 -18.59
N SER A 14 -0.47 36.26 -18.23
CA SER A 14 0.93 36.16 -17.80
C SER A 14 1.68 35.27 -18.79
N ALA A 15 2.59 35.90 -19.53
CA ALA A 15 3.41 35.28 -20.55
C ALA A 15 4.54 34.49 -19.87
N VAL A 16 4.42 33.16 -19.86
CA VAL A 16 5.56 32.26 -19.72
C VAL A 16 6.30 32.29 -21.06
N PRO A 17 7.61 32.60 -21.11
CA PRO A 17 8.34 32.60 -22.37
C PRO A 17 8.34 31.17 -22.94
N ALA A 18 7.67 31.01 -24.08
CA ALA A 18 7.77 29.84 -24.92
C ALA A 18 9.22 29.77 -25.46
N VAL A 19 10.00 28.83 -24.94
CA VAL A 19 11.26 28.44 -25.54
C VAL A 19 10.92 27.68 -26.83
N ASP A 20 11.00 28.42 -27.93
CA ASP A 20 10.93 27.92 -29.30
C ASP A 20 12.22 27.15 -29.60
N ASN A 21 12.23 25.85 -29.30
CA ASN A 21 13.23 24.91 -29.78
C ASN A 21 12.69 24.23 -31.05
N THR A 22 12.66 24.99 -32.16
CA THR A 22 12.60 24.43 -33.51
C THR A 22 14.00 24.33 -34.07
N ASP A 23 14.79 23.40 -33.53
CA ASP A 23 16.05 22.98 -34.16
C ASP A 23 15.84 21.56 -34.71
N GLY A 24 15.49 21.52 -36.00
CA GLY A 24 15.34 20.29 -36.79
C GLY A 24 16.70 19.65 -37.04
N ARG A 25 17.16 18.89 -36.05
CA ARG A 25 18.47 18.25 -36.05
C ARG A 25 18.31 16.75 -35.77
N ASP A 26 18.17 15.98 -36.85
CA ASP A 26 18.59 14.58 -36.99
C ASP A 26 18.64 13.73 -35.70
N ASP A 27 17.48 13.44 -35.12
CA ASP A 27 17.30 12.45 -34.04
C ASP A 27 17.33 11.00 -34.56
N GLU A 28 18.32 10.65 -35.40
CA GLU A 28 18.60 9.25 -35.75
C GLU A 28 19.63 8.58 -34.81
N ASP A 29 20.30 9.35 -33.92
CA ASP A 29 21.41 8.84 -33.10
C ASP A 29 21.10 8.63 -31.60
N SER A 30 19.86 8.81 -31.15
CA SER A 30 19.43 8.38 -29.80
C SER A 30 18.77 6.99 -29.76
N LEU A 31 18.95 6.21 -30.83
CA LEU A 31 18.97 4.74 -30.79
C LEU A 31 20.22 4.26 -30.03
N GLN A 32 20.42 4.78 -28.81
CA GLN A 32 21.18 4.06 -27.80
C GLN A 32 20.55 2.68 -27.76
N THR A 33 21.29 1.73 -28.31
CA THR A 33 21.07 0.31 -28.20
C THR A 33 20.56 0.05 -26.79
N ASN A 34 19.26 -0.18 -26.66
CA ASN A 34 18.64 -0.86 -25.55
C ASN A 34 19.23 -2.27 -25.57
N GLN A 35 20.50 -2.37 -25.22
CA GLN A 35 21.24 -3.60 -25.12
C GLN A 35 20.51 -4.33 -24.00
N ALA A 36 19.77 -5.37 -24.40
CA ALA A 36 19.01 -6.16 -23.45
C ALA A 36 19.98 -6.57 -22.33
N PRO A 37 19.61 -6.37 -21.04
CA PRO A 37 20.49 -6.71 -19.95
C PRO A 37 20.96 -8.16 -20.12
N PRO A 38 22.23 -8.46 -19.79
CA PRO A 38 22.78 -9.77 -20.03
C PRO A 38 21.90 -10.83 -19.35
N LEU A 39 21.79 -12.00 -19.98
CA LEU A 39 20.77 -13.01 -19.65
C LEU A 39 20.74 -13.39 -18.16
N TYR A 40 21.90 -13.43 -17.50
CA TYR A 40 22.03 -13.76 -16.08
C TYR A 40 21.49 -12.67 -15.13
N GLU A 41 21.25 -11.45 -15.63
CA GLU A 41 20.66 -10.34 -14.88
C GLU A 41 19.15 -10.26 -15.03
N SER A 42 18.57 -10.96 -16.01
CA SER A 42 17.11 -10.92 -16.25
C SER A 42 16.32 -11.43 -15.03
N PRO A 43 15.57 -10.56 -14.33
CA PRO A 43 14.76 -10.98 -13.19
C PRO A 43 13.64 -11.94 -13.60
N ARG A 44 13.17 -11.84 -14.86
CA ARG A 44 12.15 -12.72 -15.42
C ARG A 44 12.68 -14.15 -15.56
N LEU A 45 13.86 -14.32 -16.13
CA LEU A 45 14.48 -15.64 -16.31
C LEU A 45 14.79 -16.29 -14.97
N LYS A 46 15.29 -15.53 -13.99
CA LYS A 46 15.48 -16.01 -12.61
C LYS A 46 14.17 -16.54 -12.03
N GLY A 47 13.07 -15.81 -12.22
CA GLY A 47 11.73 -16.26 -11.82
C GLY A 47 11.36 -17.61 -12.45
N TYR A 48 11.52 -17.78 -13.76
CA TYR A 48 11.21 -19.05 -14.43
C TYR A 48 12.10 -20.22 -13.96
N ILE A 49 13.38 -19.99 -13.68
CA ILE A 49 14.30 -21.01 -13.15
C ILE A 49 13.90 -21.42 -11.72
N THR A 50 13.57 -20.45 -10.87
CA THR A 50 13.06 -20.72 -9.52
C THR A 50 11.76 -21.52 -9.59
N LEU A 51 10.84 -21.14 -10.48
CA LEU A 51 9.55 -21.81 -10.66
C LEU A 51 9.72 -23.24 -11.18
N LEU A 52 10.65 -23.47 -12.11
CA LEU A 52 11.02 -24.81 -12.57
C LEU A 52 11.51 -25.67 -11.40
N SER A 53 12.47 -25.14 -10.63
CA SER A 53 13.08 -25.85 -9.51
C SER A 53 12.05 -26.19 -8.42
N SER A 54 11.19 -25.24 -8.07
CA SER A 54 10.12 -25.45 -7.10
C SER A 54 9.06 -26.42 -7.62
N SER A 55 8.76 -26.42 -8.92
CA SER A 55 7.80 -27.36 -9.53
C SER A 55 8.35 -28.78 -9.56
N VAL A 56 9.64 -28.97 -9.85
CA VAL A 56 10.30 -30.29 -9.74
C VAL A 56 10.23 -30.79 -8.30
N TYR A 57 10.54 -29.93 -7.32
CA TYR A 57 10.48 -30.30 -5.90
C TYR A 57 9.03 -30.59 -5.46
N ASN A 58 8.04 -29.85 -5.95
CA ASN A 58 6.62 -30.10 -5.72
C ASN A 58 6.19 -31.45 -6.29
N TYR A 59 6.59 -31.78 -7.52
CA TYR A 59 6.32 -33.07 -8.15
C TYR A 59 6.91 -34.23 -7.35
N ILE A 60 8.17 -34.13 -6.92
CA ILE A 60 8.83 -35.15 -6.09
C ILE A 60 8.07 -35.31 -4.76
N SER A 61 7.76 -34.20 -4.10
CA SER A 61 7.01 -34.20 -2.83
C SER A 61 5.62 -34.84 -2.96
N ALA A 62 4.91 -34.57 -4.07
CA ALA A 62 3.62 -35.17 -4.34
C ALA A 62 3.74 -36.67 -4.66
N LYS A 63 4.77 -37.06 -5.43
CA LYS A 63 5.04 -38.47 -5.76
C LYS A 63 5.39 -39.29 -4.52
N ASP A 64 6.20 -38.77 -3.60
CA ASP A 64 6.57 -39.49 -2.38
C ASP A 64 5.34 -39.83 -1.52
N GLN A 65 4.30 -38.97 -1.54
CA GLN A 65 3.03 -39.29 -0.88
C GLN A 65 2.29 -40.47 -1.53
N THR A 66 2.38 -40.65 -2.85
CA THR A 66 1.75 -41.80 -3.53
C THR A 66 2.38 -43.13 -3.10
N LEU A 67 3.69 -43.15 -2.86
CA LEU A 67 4.40 -44.35 -2.40
C LEU A 67 3.96 -44.78 -1.00
N ILE A 68 3.68 -43.82 -0.13
CA ILE A 68 3.16 -44.09 1.23
C ILE A 68 1.73 -44.63 1.17
N SER A 69 0.94 -44.23 0.18
CA SER A 69 -0.46 -44.68 0.03
C SER A 69 -0.61 -46.11 -0.51
N GLY A 70 0.45 -46.73 -1.01
CA GLY A 70 0.47 -48.15 -1.41
C GLY A 70 -0.30 -48.50 -2.70
N GLU A 71 -1.00 -47.57 -3.32
CA GLU A 71 -1.69 -47.80 -4.61
C GLU A 71 -0.82 -47.37 -5.80
N PRO A 72 -0.52 -48.27 -6.76
CA PRO A 72 0.20 -47.90 -7.97
C PRO A 72 -0.68 -46.98 -8.82
N VAL A 73 -0.26 -45.72 -8.98
CA VAL A 73 -0.94 -44.75 -9.84
C VAL A 73 -0.46 -44.98 -11.27
N ASP A 74 -1.39 -45.20 -12.21
CA ASP A 74 -1.10 -45.26 -13.64
C ASP A 74 -1.02 -43.84 -14.23
N TRP A 75 0.14 -43.46 -14.79
CA TRP A 75 0.51 -42.07 -15.08
C TRP A 75 -0.08 -41.57 -16.40
N CYS A 76 -0.46 -42.49 -17.29
CA CYS A 76 -0.85 -42.18 -18.66
C CYS A 76 -2.34 -41.81 -18.81
N LEU A 77 -3.14 -41.93 -17.74
CA LEU A 77 -4.56 -41.61 -17.73
C LEU A 77 -4.87 -40.47 -16.74
N ALA A 78 -4.29 -39.30 -17.00
CA ALA A 78 -4.65 -38.04 -16.31
C ALA A 78 -5.86 -37.33 -16.96
N GLN A 79 -6.75 -38.07 -17.61
CA GLN A 79 -8.09 -37.60 -17.96
C GLN A 79 -9.04 -38.01 -16.84
N TYR A 80 -9.12 -37.21 -15.79
CA TYR A 80 -10.16 -37.36 -14.77
C TYR A 80 -11.17 -36.24 -14.91
N ASP A 81 -12.44 -36.63 -14.81
CA ASP A 81 -13.55 -35.73 -14.69
C ASP A 81 -13.38 -34.90 -13.41
N LEU A 82 -13.37 -33.57 -13.53
CA LEU A 82 -13.16 -32.66 -12.41
C LEU A 82 -14.27 -32.83 -11.35
N SER A 83 -15.42 -33.39 -11.73
CA SER A 83 -16.51 -33.76 -10.84
C SER A 83 -16.11 -34.83 -9.81
N LEU A 84 -15.16 -35.72 -10.12
CA LEU A 84 -14.70 -36.77 -9.21
C LEU A 84 -13.76 -36.26 -8.10
N LEU A 85 -13.27 -35.01 -8.19
CA LEU A 85 -12.50 -34.38 -7.10
C LEU A 85 -13.36 -34.05 -5.87
N THR A 86 -14.70 -34.05 -6.00
CA THR A 86 -15.63 -33.72 -4.91
C THR A 86 -16.26 -34.92 -4.23
N ASP A 87 -16.36 -36.09 -4.90
CA ASP A 87 -17.30 -37.15 -4.49
C ASP A 87 -16.65 -38.44 -3.93
N ASP A 88 -15.33 -38.66 -4.08
CA ASP A 88 -14.69 -39.89 -3.59
C ASP A 88 -14.10 -39.72 -2.16
N PRO A 89 -14.54 -40.54 -1.17
CA PRO A 89 -14.01 -40.52 0.20
C PRO A 89 -12.58 -41.10 0.34
N ARG A 90 -11.90 -41.48 -0.76
CA ARG A 90 -10.44 -41.72 -0.78
C ARG A 90 -9.69 -40.49 -1.32
N PRO A 91 -9.67 -39.36 -0.60
CA PRO A 91 -9.62 -38.02 -1.17
C PRO A 91 -8.21 -37.62 -1.64
N ASN A 92 -7.19 -38.41 -1.30
CA ASN A 92 -5.80 -38.05 -1.53
C ASN A 92 -5.34 -38.36 -2.95
N ALA A 93 -5.76 -39.46 -3.58
CA ALA A 93 -5.18 -39.89 -4.86
C ALA A 93 -5.46 -38.88 -5.99
N ALA A 94 -6.71 -38.44 -6.17
CA ALA A 94 -7.08 -37.48 -7.21
C ALA A 94 -6.41 -36.11 -7.01
N ARG A 95 -6.33 -35.65 -5.75
CA ARG A 95 -5.72 -34.35 -5.41
C ARG A 95 -4.20 -34.38 -5.54
N ILE A 96 -3.55 -35.48 -5.16
CA ILE A 96 -2.12 -35.69 -5.39
C ILE A 96 -1.83 -35.73 -6.90
N ARG A 97 -2.64 -36.43 -7.69
CA ARG A 97 -2.52 -36.43 -9.16
C ARG A 97 -2.68 -35.04 -9.74
N TYR A 98 -3.62 -34.25 -9.23
CA TYR A 98 -3.79 -32.86 -9.64
C TYR A 98 -2.54 -32.02 -9.33
N ALA A 99 -1.97 -32.14 -8.11
CA ALA A 99 -0.72 -31.48 -7.75
C ALA A 99 0.44 -31.86 -8.68
N MET A 100 0.60 -33.16 -8.96
CA MET A 100 1.60 -33.66 -9.91
C MET A 100 1.37 -33.10 -11.31
N THR A 101 0.12 -33.04 -11.78
CA THR A 101 -0.24 -32.52 -13.10
C THR A 101 0.10 -31.03 -13.23
N ALA A 102 -0.28 -30.24 -12.23
CA ALA A 102 0.06 -28.80 -12.19
C ALA A 102 1.58 -28.58 -12.20
N ALA A 103 2.33 -29.37 -11.44
CA ALA A 103 3.78 -29.33 -11.42
C ALA A 103 4.39 -29.71 -12.80
N VAL A 104 3.92 -30.78 -13.44
CA VAL A 104 4.40 -31.21 -14.77
C VAL A 104 4.11 -30.17 -15.85
N ILE A 105 2.90 -29.62 -15.89
CA ILE A 105 2.53 -28.53 -16.81
C ILE A 105 3.49 -27.35 -16.61
N THR A 106 3.75 -26.98 -15.36
CA THR A 106 4.66 -25.88 -15.04
C THR A 106 6.10 -26.18 -15.45
N ILE A 107 6.60 -27.40 -15.23
CA ILE A 107 7.93 -27.84 -15.69
C ILE A 107 8.03 -27.74 -17.21
N MET A 108 7.03 -28.21 -17.95
CA MET A 108 7.03 -28.15 -19.42
C MET A 108 7.07 -26.70 -19.92
N ILE A 109 6.21 -25.82 -19.37
CA ILE A 109 6.15 -24.40 -19.76
C ILE A 109 7.46 -23.69 -19.41
N THR A 110 7.96 -23.83 -18.18
CA THR A 110 9.19 -23.17 -17.72
C THR A 110 10.41 -23.65 -18.52
N CYS A 111 10.55 -24.95 -18.79
CA CYS A 111 11.59 -25.48 -19.65
C CYS A 111 11.52 -24.90 -21.07
N ALA A 112 10.33 -24.81 -21.66
CA ALA A 112 10.16 -24.22 -22.99
C ALA A 112 10.55 -22.75 -23.02
N VAL A 113 10.14 -21.95 -22.02
CA VAL A 113 10.51 -20.54 -21.90
C VAL A 113 12.02 -20.38 -21.73
N ILE A 114 12.63 -21.13 -20.81
CA ILE A 114 14.08 -21.12 -20.58
C ILE A 114 14.84 -21.49 -21.85
N PHE A 115 14.38 -22.51 -22.60
CA PHE A 115 14.98 -22.92 -23.86
C PHE A 115 14.89 -21.83 -24.93
N ILE A 116 13.74 -21.13 -25.04
CA ILE A 116 13.58 -19.98 -25.96
C ILE A 116 14.54 -18.84 -25.58
N HIS A 117 14.75 -18.60 -24.28
CA HIS A 117 15.74 -17.63 -23.78
C HIS A 117 17.19 -18.05 -24.09
N PHE A 118 17.51 -19.34 -24.12
CA PHE A 118 18.83 -19.81 -24.56
C PHE A 118 19.01 -19.70 -26.08
N ILE A 119 17.99 -20.00 -26.89
CA ILE A 119 18.08 -19.86 -28.35
C ILE A 119 18.29 -18.40 -28.76
N SER A 120 17.66 -17.44 -28.10
CA SER A 120 17.88 -16.02 -28.43
C SER A 120 19.34 -15.60 -28.26
N PHE A 121 20.05 -16.16 -27.27
CA PHE A 121 21.48 -15.92 -27.08
C PHE A 121 22.33 -16.38 -28.28
N THR A 122 21.90 -17.41 -29.02
CA THR A 122 22.60 -17.90 -30.22
C THR A 122 22.37 -17.03 -31.47
N GLY A 123 21.53 -15.98 -31.38
CA GLY A 123 21.26 -15.03 -32.47
C GLY A 123 20.28 -15.53 -33.55
N ILE A 124 20.03 -16.84 -33.63
CA ILE A 124 19.17 -17.47 -34.64
C ILE A 124 17.68 -17.10 -34.42
N GLY A 125 17.29 -16.76 -33.18
CA GLY A 125 15.90 -16.55 -32.77
C GLY A 125 15.48 -15.11 -32.47
N ASN A 126 16.32 -14.10 -32.71
CA ASN A 126 16.10 -12.73 -32.18
C ASN A 126 14.75 -12.11 -32.54
N LYS A 127 14.26 -12.31 -33.77
CA LYS A 127 12.94 -11.78 -34.19
C LYS A 127 11.77 -12.44 -33.46
N LEU A 128 11.84 -13.75 -33.23
CA LEU A 128 10.79 -14.50 -32.53
C LEU A 128 10.79 -14.17 -31.04
N TRP A 129 11.99 -14.10 -30.44
CA TRP A 129 12.17 -13.78 -29.03
C TRP A 129 11.68 -12.36 -28.71
N LEU A 130 12.06 -11.35 -29.49
CA LEU A 130 11.58 -9.97 -29.31
C LEU A 130 10.05 -9.87 -29.37
N LYS A 131 9.41 -10.66 -30.24
CA LYS A 131 7.95 -10.69 -30.39
C LYS A 131 7.24 -11.34 -29.19
N MET A 132 7.81 -12.40 -28.63
CA MET A 132 7.18 -13.18 -27.55
C MET A 132 7.54 -12.71 -26.14
N PHE A 133 8.81 -12.39 -25.91
CA PHE A 133 9.44 -12.11 -24.60
C PHE A 133 10.13 -10.74 -24.54
N GLY A 134 10.01 -9.91 -25.58
CA GLY A 134 10.51 -8.54 -25.55
C GLY A 134 9.84 -7.67 -24.50
N ARG A 135 10.22 -6.38 -24.45
CA ARG A 135 9.72 -5.41 -23.45
C ARG A 135 8.18 -5.31 -23.40
N ASN A 136 7.46 -5.68 -24.45
CA ASN A 136 6.00 -5.67 -24.52
C ASN A 136 5.42 -7.00 -25.05
N GLY A 137 6.13 -8.11 -24.81
CA GLY A 137 5.73 -9.43 -25.26
C GLY A 137 4.41 -9.87 -24.62
N LYS A 138 3.31 -9.87 -25.40
CA LYS A 138 1.98 -10.31 -24.93
C LYS A 138 1.95 -11.81 -24.62
N ALA A 139 2.75 -12.61 -25.33
CA ALA A 139 2.81 -14.05 -25.11
C ALA A 139 3.32 -14.39 -23.70
N GLU A 140 4.40 -13.75 -23.26
CA GLU A 140 4.93 -13.90 -21.91
C GLU A 140 3.91 -13.49 -20.84
N LEU A 141 3.17 -12.40 -21.05
CA LEU A 141 2.08 -12.00 -20.15
C LEU A 141 1.02 -13.10 -20.01
N TYR A 142 0.53 -13.66 -21.12
CA TYR A 142 -0.46 -14.73 -21.07
C TYR A 142 0.07 -15.97 -20.34
N ILE A 143 1.34 -16.33 -20.56
CA ILE A 143 2.00 -17.43 -19.86
C ILE A 143 2.09 -17.14 -18.36
N ALA A 144 2.56 -15.95 -17.97
CA ALA A 144 2.68 -15.54 -16.57
C ALA A 144 1.32 -15.51 -15.88
N SER A 145 0.31 -14.88 -16.48
CA SER A 145 -1.06 -14.84 -15.95
C SER A 145 -1.67 -16.24 -15.81
N PHE A 146 -1.46 -17.12 -16.80
CA PHE A 146 -1.92 -18.50 -16.72
C PHE A 146 -1.27 -19.25 -15.56
N LEU A 147 0.06 -19.14 -15.41
CA LEU A 147 0.79 -19.78 -14.31
C LEU A 147 0.35 -19.25 -12.94
N THR A 148 0.15 -17.93 -12.81
CA THR A 148 -0.38 -17.32 -11.59
C THR A 148 -1.76 -17.87 -11.24
N PHE A 149 -2.68 -17.93 -12.20
CA PHE A 149 -4.02 -18.48 -11.98
C PHE A 149 -4.00 -19.97 -11.63
N LEU A 150 -3.22 -20.76 -12.36
CA LEU A 150 -3.03 -22.19 -12.11
C LEU A 150 -2.51 -22.43 -10.69
N TRP A 151 -1.50 -21.67 -10.25
CA TRP A 151 -0.90 -21.87 -8.93
C TRP A 151 -1.73 -21.29 -7.79
N ILE A 152 -2.57 -20.28 -8.00
CA ILE A 152 -3.59 -19.88 -7.01
C ILE A 152 -4.55 -21.05 -6.73
N ILE A 153 -5.13 -21.63 -7.78
CA ILE A 153 -6.05 -22.78 -7.65
C ILE A 153 -5.31 -23.97 -7.05
N THR A 154 -4.08 -24.24 -7.51
CA THR A 154 -3.30 -25.37 -7.01
C THR A 154 -2.94 -25.22 -5.55
N THR A 155 -2.57 -24.01 -5.13
CA THR A 155 -2.29 -23.72 -3.72
C THR A 155 -3.54 -23.92 -2.89
N TRP A 156 -4.66 -23.36 -3.32
CA TRP A 156 -5.96 -23.56 -2.67
C TRP A 156 -6.28 -25.05 -2.48
N SER A 157 -6.29 -25.83 -3.56
CA SER A 157 -6.63 -27.24 -3.54
C SER A 157 -5.65 -28.07 -2.70
N ASN A 158 -4.35 -27.83 -2.84
CA ASN A 158 -3.32 -28.62 -2.16
C ASN A 158 -3.27 -28.36 -0.66
N THR A 159 -3.47 -27.11 -0.25
CA THR A 159 -3.21 -26.67 1.13
C THR A 159 -4.51 -26.51 1.95
N SER A 160 -5.68 -26.66 1.33
CA SER A 160 -6.98 -26.82 2.01
C SER A 160 -6.98 -27.98 3.02
N ILE A 161 -7.94 -28.02 3.95
CA ILE A 161 -8.00 -29.10 4.97
C ILE A 161 -8.20 -30.49 4.34
N ARG A 162 -8.87 -30.54 3.20
CA ARG A 162 -9.06 -31.75 2.40
C ARG A 162 -7.90 -32.00 1.42
N GLY A 163 -6.94 -31.08 1.34
CA GLY A 163 -5.83 -31.12 0.40
C GLY A 163 -4.67 -32.02 0.86
N PRO A 164 -3.86 -32.54 -0.08
CA PRO A 164 -2.72 -33.41 0.21
C PRO A 164 -1.64 -32.77 1.09
N ALA A 165 -1.58 -31.45 1.15
CA ALA A 165 -0.68 -30.67 1.99
C ALA A 165 -1.40 -29.89 3.10
N GLY A 166 -2.70 -30.14 3.32
CA GLY A 166 -3.46 -29.51 4.40
C GLY A 166 -3.02 -29.95 5.78
N TYR A 167 -2.66 -31.23 5.91
CA TYR A 167 -2.20 -31.81 7.17
C TYR A 167 -0.70 -31.60 7.40
N LYS A 168 -0.32 -31.39 8.67
CA LYS A 168 1.03 -30.93 9.09
C LYS A 168 2.17 -31.83 8.65
N ASP A 169 1.95 -33.10 8.32
CA ASP A 169 3.05 -34.03 8.03
C ASP A 169 3.65 -33.85 6.62
N ASN A 170 3.05 -33.00 5.78
CA ASN A 170 3.43 -32.81 4.39
C ASN A 170 4.07 -31.44 4.09
N TYR A 171 4.96 -30.97 4.98
CA TYR A 171 5.61 -29.66 4.88
C TYR A 171 6.31 -29.42 3.53
N ASN A 172 6.91 -30.46 2.93
CA ASN A 172 7.60 -30.32 1.65
C ASN A 172 6.63 -29.97 0.50
N LEU A 173 5.49 -30.66 0.42
CA LEU A 173 4.47 -30.36 -0.58
C LEU A 173 3.81 -29.00 -0.30
N TYR A 174 3.60 -28.67 0.97
CA TYR A 174 3.07 -27.38 1.41
C TYR A 174 3.96 -26.21 0.94
N TRP A 175 5.23 -26.20 1.34
CA TRP A 175 6.15 -25.11 1.04
C TRP A 175 6.45 -25.00 -0.44
N SER A 176 6.64 -26.13 -1.13
CA SER A 176 6.87 -26.13 -2.58
C SER A 176 5.70 -25.54 -3.35
N THR A 177 4.45 -25.82 -2.94
CA THR A 177 3.25 -25.27 -3.56
C THR A 177 3.20 -23.75 -3.40
N TRP A 178 3.44 -23.26 -2.17
CA TRP A 178 3.49 -21.82 -1.89
C TRP A 178 4.62 -21.10 -2.64
N ILE A 179 5.82 -21.70 -2.71
CA ILE A 179 6.94 -21.13 -3.48
C ILE A 179 6.58 -21.04 -4.96
N CYS A 180 5.92 -22.04 -5.54
CA CYS A 180 5.47 -21.97 -6.94
C CYS A 180 4.45 -20.84 -7.15
N CYS A 181 3.52 -20.66 -6.21
CA CYS A 181 2.55 -19.55 -6.23
C CYS A 181 3.25 -18.18 -6.18
N PHE A 182 4.08 -17.94 -5.16
CA PHE A 182 4.81 -16.68 -5.01
C PHE A 182 5.74 -16.40 -6.19
N THR A 183 6.43 -17.41 -6.71
CA THR A 183 7.31 -17.23 -7.86
C THR A 183 6.52 -16.88 -9.13
N SER A 184 5.30 -17.40 -9.28
CA SER A 184 4.42 -17.03 -10.40
C SER A 184 3.99 -15.56 -10.32
N PHE A 185 3.68 -15.07 -9.11
CA PHE A 185 3.44 -13.63 -8.89
C PHE A 185 4.68 -12.79 -9.17
N TRP A 186 5.87 -13.24 -8.72
CA TRP A 186 7.13 -12.55 -8.97
C TRP A 186 7.45 -12.42 -10.46
N ILE A 187 7.19 -13.47 -11.26
CA ILE A 187 7.37 -13.43 -12.71
C ILE A 187 6.42 -12.39 -13.33
N LEU A 188 5.15 -12.38 -12.93
CA LEU A 188 4.15 -11.43 -13.41
C LEU A 188 4.52 -9.98 -13.04
N GLU A 189 5.00 -9.76 -11.82
CA GLU A 189 5.53 -8.48 -11.36
C GLU A 189 6.75 -8.06 -12.18
N ALA A 190 7.76 -8.93 -12.33
CA ALA A 190 8.96 -8.63 -13.11
C ALA A 190 8.64 -8.31 -14.58
N TRP A 191 7.68 -9.03 -15.18
CA TRP A 191 7.16 -8.70 -16.51
C TRP A 191 6.55 -7.31 -16.52
N SER A 192 5.67 -7.02 -15.57
CA SER A 192 5.02 -5.71 -15.47
C SER A 192 6.07 -4.61 -15.30
N THR A 193 7.06 -4.78 -14.41
CA THR A 193 8.16 -3.86 -14.10
C THR A 193 8.95 -3.48 -15.35
N SER A 194 9.33 -4.50 -16.10
CA SER A 194 10.13 -4.32 -17.31
C SER A 194 9.38 -3.69 -18.49
N THR A 195 8.06 -3.87 -18.59
CA THR A 195 7.22 -3.21 -19.61
C THR A 195 7.02 -1.72 -19.32
N GLY A 196 7.45 -1.24 -18.14
CA GLY A 196 7.11 0.08 -17.64
C GLY A 196 5.63 0.22 -17.27
N ARG A 197 4.89 -0.90 -17.20
CA ARG A 197 3.48 -0.93 -16.78
C ARG A 197 3.35 -1.12 -15.28
N ALA A 198 4.15 -2.01 -14.69
CA ALA A 198 4.60 -1.81 -13.33
C ALA A 198 5.96 -1.12 -13.45
N SER A 199 6.16 -0.04 -12.74
CA SER A 199 6.66 0.07 -11.37
C SER A 199 5.59 0.59 -10.41
N SER A 200 4.33 0.44 -10.80
CA SER A 200 3.17 1.18 -10.33
C SER A 200 2.51 0.66 -9.04
N VAL A 201 3.20 -0.06 -8.15
CA VAL A 201 2.71 -0.18 -6.76
C VAL A 201 3.52 0.76 -5.88
N PHE A 202 4.84 0.75 -6.01
CA PHE A 202 5.73 1.66 -5.30
C PHE A 202 5.95 3.00 -6.02
N GLN A 203 6.04 3.02 -7.36
CA GLN A 203 6.20 4.25 -8.14
C GLN A 203 4.85 4.95 -8.42
N TYR A 204 3.72 4.23 -8.40
CA TYR A 204 2.38 4.83 -8.40
C TYR A 204 2.04 5.45 -7.03
N GLN A 205 2.50 4.83 -5.94
CA GLN A 205 2.55 5.44 -4.59
C GLN A 205 3.26 6.80 -4.60
N GLN A 206 4.18 7.01 -5.54
CA GLN A 206 5.04 8.19 -5.58
C GLN A 206 4.67 9.19 -6.68
N THR A 207 3.83 8.84 -7.66
CA THR A 207 3.59 9.73 -8.81
C THR A 207 2.15 10.08 -9.13
N VAL A 208 1.13 9.22 -8.98
CA VAL A 208 -0.22 9.58 -9.43
C VAL A 208 -1.33 8.81 -8.69
N SER A 209 -2.16 9.52 -7.92
CA SER A 209 -3.58 9.22 -7.62
C SER A 209 -4.03 8.11 -6.66
N LEU A 210 -3.18 7.43 -5.88
CA LEU A 210 -3.69 6.60 -4.76
C LEU A 210 -3.21 7.18 -3.43
N PRO A 211 -4.09 7.37 -2.43
CA PRO A 211 -3.65 7.69 -1.09
C PRO A 211 -2.71 6.59 -0.59
N PRO A 212 -1.72 6.90 0.26
CA PRO A 212 -0.67 5.94 0.57
C PRO A 212 -1.16 4.68 1.32
N GLN A 213 -2.40 4.70 1.83
CA GLN A 213 -3.08 3.57 2.50
C GLN A 213 -3.72 2.57 1.52
N GLY A 214 -4.05 2.98 0.29
CA GLY A 214 -4.77 2.14 -0.67
C GLY A 214 -4.14 0.76 -0.90
N PRO A 215 -2.81 0.67 -1.13
CA PRO A 215 -2.13 -0.62 -1.26
C PRO A 215 -2.27 -1.52 -0.03
N MET A 216 -2.23 -0.95 1.18
CA MET A 216 -2.39 -1.71 2.43
C MET A 216 -3.81 -2.25 2.60
N TRP A 217 -4.83 -1.51 2.14
CA TRP A 217 -6.20 -2.02 2.08
C TRP A 217 -6.36 -3.18 1.11
N ILE A 218 -5.70 -3.13 -0.05
CA ILE A 218 -5.70 -4.23 -1.02
C ILE A 218 -5.03 -5.48 -0.42
N VAL A 219 -3.87 -5.32 0.22
CA VAL A 219 -3.19 -6.43 0.90
C VAL A 219 -4.07 -7.03 1.98
N THR A 220 -4.68 -6.18 2.81
CA THR A 220 -5.59 -6.62 3.89
C THR A 220 -6.82 -7.32 3.34
N PHE A 221 -7.38 -6.83 2.22
CA PHE A 221 -8.50 -7.47 1.52
C PHE A 221 -8.15 -8.87 1.04
N ILE A 222 -7.01 -9.05 0.38
CA ILE A 222 -6.57 -10.36 -0.13
C ILE A 222 -6.34 -11.34 1.02
N LEU A 223 -5.66 -10.89 2.08
CA LEU A 223 -5.38 -11.73 3.25
C LEU A 223 -6.65 -12.09 4.02
N ALA A 224 -7.54 -11.12 4.25
CA ALA A 224 -8.81 -11.34 4.94
C ALA A 224 -9.73 -12.26 4.14
N PHE A 225 -9.80 -12.10 2.82
CA PHE A 225 -10.53 -13.03 1.96
C PHE A 225 -9.95 -14.45 2.08
N THR A 226 -8.64 -14.60 1.94
CA THR A 226 -7.97 -15.90 2.01
C THR A 226 -8.21 -16.58 3.36
N ASP A 227 -8.04 -15.85 4.47
CA ASP A 227 -8.25 -16.36 5.82
C ASP A 227 -9.72 -16.72 6.06
N PHE A 228 -10.66 -15.90 5.58
CA PHE A 228 -12.10 -16.17 5.66
C PHE A 228 -12.48 -17.47 4.95
N VAL A 229 -12.03 -17.67 3.71
CA VAL A 229 -12.38 -18.88 2.96
C VAL A 229 -11.71 -20.10 3.60
N PHE A 230 -10.48 -20.00 4.10
CA PHE A 230 -9.84 -21.13 4.83
C PHE A 230 -10.55 -21.45 6.15
N ALA A 231 -10.96 -20.45 6.92
CA ALA A 231 -11.74 -20.65 8.13
C ALA A 231 -13.10 -21.31 7.83
N LEU A 232 -13.77 -20.89 6.74
CA LEU A 232 -15.00 -21.52 6.28
C LEU A 232 -14.81 -22.96 5.82
N ASP A 233 -13.77 -23.23 5.03
CA ASP A 233 -13.44 -24.57 4.55
C ASP A 233 -13.14 -25.49 5.74
N ALA A 234 -12.25 -25.07 6.64
CA ALA A 234 -11.90 -25.85 7.83
C ALA A 234 -13.12 -26.09 8.74
N SER A 235 -13.90 -25.06 9.04
CA SER A 235 -15.06 -25.20 9.95
C SER A 235 -16.14 -26.13 9.42
N ARG A 236 -16.37 -26.15 8.10
CA ARG A 236 -17.41 -26.99 7.48
C ARG A 236 -16.93 -28.40 7.17
N ASN A 237 -15.65 -28.55 6.84
CA ASN A 237 -15.16 -29.73 6.15
C ASN A 237 -14.09 -30.51 6.94
N TRP A 238 -13.81 -30.14 8.20
CA TRP A 238 -12.80 -30.82 9.00
C TRP A 238 -13.14 -32.29 9.31
N GLU A 239 -14.42 -32.65 9.43
CA GLU A 239 -14.82 -34.03 9.71
C GLU A 239 -14.44 -34.95 8.54
N ASP A 240 -14.79 -34.54 7.31
CA ASP A 240 -14.46 -35.27 6.08
C ASP A 240 -12.96 -35.25 5.81
N GLY A 241 -12.33 -34.07 5.93
CA GLY A 241 -10.92 -33.87 5.61
C GLY A 241 -9.97 -34.67 6.51
N LEU A 242 -10.44 -35.08 7.69
CA LEU A 242 -9.65 -35.77 8.71
C LEU A 242 -10.11 -37.21 8.98
N GLU A 243 -10.93 -37.80 8.09
CA GLU A 243 -11.41 -39.18 8.27
C GLU A 243 -10.26 -40.19 8.44
N GLY A 244 -9.17 -40.00 7.69
CA GLY A 244 -7.96 -40.84 7.77
C GLY A 244 -7.00 -40.51 8.93
N TYR A 245 -7.29 -39.51 9.76
CA TYR A 245 -6.37 -39.00 10.79
C TYR A 245 -7.06 -38.91 12.17
N PRO A 246 -7.24 -40.04 12.88
CA PRO A 246 -8.09 -40.11 14.08
C PRO A 246 -7.60 -39.22 15.24
N TYR A 247 -6.28 -39.06 15.40
CA TYR A 247 -5.72 -38.18 16.43
C TYR A 247 -6.02 -36.70 16.12
N THR A 248 -5.77 -36.27 14.88
CA THR A 248 -6.04 -34.90 14.41
C THR A 248 -7.53 -34.57 14.48
N ARG A 249 -8.38 -35.50 14.06
CA ARG A 249 -9.83 -35.39 14.17
C ARG A 249 -10.27 -35.12 15.61
N LYS A 250 -9.66 -35.81 16.60
CA LYS A 250 -9.93 -35.60 18.03
C LYS A 250 -9.48 -34.22 18.54
N TYR A 251 -8.45 -33.61 17.94
CA TYR A 251 -8.07 -32.24 18.27
C TYR A 251 -9.07 -31.23 17.69
N PHE A 252 -9.48 -31.38 16.42
CA PHE A 252 -10.49 -30.51 15.82
C PHE A 252 -11.85 -30.61 16.52
N SER A 253 -12.28 -31.81 16.92
CA SER A 253 -13.53 -32.00 17.66
C SER A 253 -13.53 -31.36 19.06
N ARG A 254 -12.37 -30.95 19.58
CA ARG A 254 -12.23 -30.25 20.87
C ARG A 254 -12.27 -28.74 20.75
N VAL A 255 -12.15 -28.20 19.53
CA VAL A 255 -12.26 -26.76 19.29
C VAL A 255 -13.69 -26.33 19.61
N ARG A 256 -13.83 -25.31 20.46
CA ARG A 256 -15.15 -24.81 20.84
C ARG A 256 -15.81 -24.15 19.63
N ASN A 257 -17.10 -24.39 19.42
CA ASN A 257 -17.87 -23.73 18.35
C ASN A 257 -17.77 -22.20 18.40
N ALA A 258 -17.65 -21.62 19.61
CA ALA A 258 -17.46 -20.19 19.79
C ALA A 258 -16.17 -19.65 19.12
N GLU A 259 -15.09 -20.44 19.07
CA GLU A 259 -13.84 -20.03 18.41
C GLU A 259 -13.99 -20.00 16.89
N TRP A 260 -14.69 -20.98 16.32
CA TRP A 260 -15.02 -20.99 14.89
C TRP A 260 -15.88 -19.80 14.51
N VAL A 261 -16.94 -19.53 15.29
CA VAL A 261 -17.83 -18.39 15.07
C VAL A 261 -17.05 -17.07 15.18
N LEU A 262 -16.19 -16.93 16.20
CA LEU A 262 -15.33 -15.76 16.36
C LEU A 262 -14.42 -15.57 15.14
N LEU A 263 -13.67 -16.60 14.73
CA LEU A 263 -12.74 -16.51 13.62
C LEU A 263 -13.44 -16.16 12.30
N ILE A 264 -14.57 -16.81 12.00
CA ILE A 264 -15.36 -16.54 10.79
C ILE A 264 -15.92 -15.11 10.84
N PHE A 265 -16.42 -14.66 11.99
CA PHE A 265 -16.94 -13.31 12.15
C PHE A 265 -15.86 -12.25 11.92
N VAL A 266 -14.69 -12.40 12.53
CA VAL A 266 -13.60 -11.42 12.44
C VAL A 266 -13.03 -11.36 11.04
N THR A 267 -12.80 -12.51 10.40
CA THR A 267 -12.31 -12.57 9.02
C THR A 267 -13.34 -12.02 8.03
N ALA A 268 -14.64 -12.33 8.20
CA ALA A 268 -15.71 -11.77 7.38
C ALA A 268 -15.85 -10.25 7.53
N ALA A 269 -15.81 -9.74 8.77
CA ALA A 269 -15.87 -8.31 9.05
C ALA A 269 -14.67 -7.58 8.41
N THR A 270 -13.47 -8.14 8.57
CA THR A 270 -12.24 -7.57 7.97
C THR A 270 -12.33 -7.59 6.44
N PHE A 271 -12.81 -8.67 5.85
CA PHE A 271 -13.04 -8.79 4.42
C PHE A 271 -14.04 -7.73 3.91
N ALA A 272 -15.19 -7.58 4.58
CA ALA A 272 -16.21 -6.60 4.18
C ALA A 272 -15.70 -5.16 4.30
N CYS A 273 -15.04 -4.83 5.42
CA CYS A 273 -14.44 -3.52 5.65
C CYS A 273 -13.37 -3.20 4.62
N SER A 274 -12.41 -4.11 4.41
CA SER A 274 -11.33 -3.91 3.45
C SER A 274 -11.84 -3.84 2.00
N LEU A 275 -12.85 -4.64 1.63
CA LEU A 275 -13.50 -4.53 0.33
C LEU A 275 -14.15 -3.15 0.14
N ALA A 276 -14.88 -2.65 1.15
CA ALA A 276 -15.52 -1.34 1.08
C ALA A 276 -14.49 -0.23 0.83
N TRP A 277 -13.35 -0.24 1.54
CA TRP A 277 -12.28 0.73 1.32
C TRP A 277 -11.58 0.53 -0.01
N VAL A 278 -11.26 -0.70 -0.43
CA VAL A 278 -10.68 -0.96 -1.76
C VAL A 278 -11.58 -0.42 -2.87
N LEU A 279 -12.90 -0.62 -2.78
CA LEU A 279 -13.85 -0.08 -3.74
C LEU A 279 -13.92 1.46 -3.67
N ALA A 280 -13.95 2.04 -2.47
CA ALA A 280 -13.92 3.49 -2.29
C ALA A 280 -12.65 4.11 -2.90
N GLU A 281 -11.50 3.44 -2.76
CA GLU A 281 -10.22 3.83 -3.34
C GLU A 281 -10.21 3.71 -4.87
N ILE A 282 -10.69 2.58 -5.42
CA ILE A 282 -10.73 2.33 -6.87
C ILE A 282 -11.68 3.30 -7.58
N PHE A 283 -12.84 3.58 -6.97
CA PHE A 283 -13.86 4.45 -7.54
C PHE A 283 -13.73 5.91 -7.12
N ARG A 284 -12.66 6.31 -6.42
CA ARG A 284 -12.39 7.72 -6.10
C ARG A 284 -12.13 8.47 -7.41
N GLU A 285 -13.20 9.06 -7.94
CA GLU A 285 -13.20 9.71 -9.24
C GLU A 285 -12.29 10.96 -9.20
N ASN A 286 -11.29 11.01 -10.08
CA ASN A 286 -10.32 12.09 -10.19
C ASN A 286 -10.89 13.38 -10.84
N LYS A 287 -12.22 13.60 -10.74
CA LYS A 287 -12.94 14.59 -11.56
C LYS A 287 -12.95 16.00 -10.98
N THR A 288 -12.70 16.18 -9.69
CA THR A 288 -12.82 17.49 -9.03
C THR A 288 -11.69 17.82 -8.06
N ASN A 289 -10.93 16.83 -7.60
CA ASN A 289 -9.82 17.05 -6.67
C ASN A 289 -8.48 16.84 -7.37
N ARG A 290 -7.89 17.93 -7.87
CA ARG A 290 -6.53 17.94 -8.47
C ARG A 290 -5.46 17.40 -7.51
N MET A 291 -5.77 17.28 -6.22
CA MET A 291 -4.87 16.82 -5.14
C MET A 291 -5.19 15.43 -4.57
N ASN A 292 -6.24 14.72 -5.01
CA ASN A 292 -6.62 13.39 -4.49
C ASN A 292 -6.59 13.27 -2.94
N THR A 293 -6.92 14.34 -2.23
CA THR A 293 -6.89 14.38 -0.77
C THR A 293 -8.19 13.76 -0.23
N LYS A 294 -8.08 12.86 0.75
CA LYS A 294 -9.24 12.34 1.50
C LYS A 294 -9.88 13.48 2.29
N SER A 295 -11.21 13.45 2.43
CA SER A 295 -11.90 14.36 3.35
C SER A 295 -11.55 14.01 4.81
N ASP A 296 -11.58 15.00 5.71
CA ASP A 296 -11.30 14.78 7.14
C ASP A 296 -12.25 13.75 7.75
N GLN A 297 -13.52 13.76 7.32
CA GLN A 297 -14.53 12.80 7.77
C GLN A 297 -14.18 11.38 7.32
N GLU A 298 -13.78 11.19 6.06
CA GLU A 298 -13.32 9.88 5.56
C GLU A 298 -12.13 9.37 6.37
N ASN A 299 -11.13 10.22 6.60
CA ASN A 299 -9.93 9.84 7.36
C ASN A 299 -10.26 9.47 8.82
N HIS A 300 -11.21 10.16 9.45
CA HIS A 300 -11.69 9.81 10.80
C HIS A 300 -12.46 8.49 10.82
N VAL A 301 -13.36 8.25 9.87
CA VAL A 301 -14.13 7.00 9.78
C VAL A 301 -13.21 5.82 9.51
N GLU A 302 -12.23 5.98 8.61
CA GLU A 302 -11.19 5.00 8.35
C GLU A 302 -10.39 4.69 9.62
N GLY A 303 -9.94 5.73 10.33
CA GLY A 303 -9.21 5.60 11.57
C GLY A 303 -9.98 4.82 12.63
N ILE A 304 -11.24 5.18 12.90
CA ILE A 304 -12.10 4.47 13.86
C ILE A 304 -12.24 3.00 13.47
N MET A 305 -12.48 2.73 12.19
CA MET A 305 -12.66 1.37 11.71
C MET A 305 -11.38 0.53 11.85
N ILE A 306 -10.21 1.09 11.52
CA ILE A 306 -8.91 0.41 11.71
C ILE A 306 -8.65 0.12 13.20
N HIS A 307 -8.97 1.06 14.10
CA HIS A 307 -8.83 0.84 15.55
C HIS A 307 -9.74 -0.29 16.04
N LEU A 308 -11.00 -0.30 15.61
CA LEU A 308 -11.95 -1.37 15.95
C LEU A 308 -11.47 -2.73 15.43
N LEU A 309 -11.04 -2.80 14.17
CA LEU A 309 -10.47 -4.03 13.60
C LEU A 309 -9.25 -4.49 14.39
N THR A 310 -8.34 -3.59 14.73
CA THR A 310 -7.14 -3.94 15.51
C THR A 310 -7.50 -4.45 16.90
N ALA A 311 -8.42 -3.76 17.60
CA ALA A 311 -8.88 -4.14 18.93
C ALA A 311 -9.56 -5.51 18.95
N ILE A 312 -10.18 -5.92 17.84
CA ILE A 312 -10.79 -7.25 17.67
C ILE A 312 -9.73 -8.30 17.27
N TRP A 313 -8.82 -7.96 16.36
CA TRP A 313 -7.80 -8.89 15.85
C TRP A 313 -6.80 -9.33 16.90
N VAL A 314 -6.31 -8.41 17.72
CA VAL A 314 -5.31 -8.71 18.77
C VAL A 314 -5.78 -9.84 19.70
N PRO A 315 -6.95 -9.78 20.37
CA PRO A 315 -7.40 -10.89 21.20
C PRO A 315 -7.77 -12.12 20.37
N THR A 316 -8.34 -11.95 19.17
CA THR A 316 -8.73 -13.07 18.31
C THR A 316 -7.54 -13.93 17.93
N VAL A 317 -6.44 -13.32 17.46
CA VAL A 317 -5.23 -14.08 17.07
C VAL A 317 -4.66 -14.85 18.25
N PHE A 318 -4.63 -14.27 19.45
CA PHE A 318 -4.17 -15.00 20.64
C PHE A 318 -5.08 -16.19 20.98
N ILE A 319 -6.41 -16.03 20.92
CA ILE A 319 -7.35 -17.10 21.25
C ILE A 319 -7.24 -18.25 20.24
N VAL A 320 -7.30 -17.95 18.94
CA VAL A 320 -7.45 -18.97 17.89
C VAL A 320 -6.14 -19.66 17.51
N THR A 321 -4.99 -19.07 17.85
CA THR A 321 -3.65 -19.63 17.51
C THR A 321 -2.94 -20.30 18.69
N VAL A 322 -3.47 -20.21 19.91
CA VAL A 322 -3.01 -20.99 21.07
C VAL A 322 -3.10 -22.50 20.75
N PRO A 323 -2.20 -23.35 21.28
CA PRO A 323 -2.27 -24.78 21.09
C PRO A 323 -3.67 -25.36 21.38
N GLY A 324 -4.30 -25.92 20.35
CA GLY A 324 -5.66 -26.47 20.43
C GLY A 324 -6.77 -25.52 19.97
N GLY A 325 -6.44 -24.26 19.67
CA GLY A 325 -7.36 -23.29 19.06
C GLY A 325 -7.58 -23.54 17.57
N ALA A 326 -8.69 -23.01 17.04
CA ALA A 326 -9.16 -23.26 15.66
C ALA A 326 -8.08 -23.10 14.57
N ALA A 327 -7.29 -22.02 14.62
CA ALA A 327 -6.26 -21.74 13.60
C ALA A 327 -4.92 -22.45 13.87
N SER A 328 -4.68 -22.93 15.09
CA SER A 328 -3.43 -23.64 15.44
C SER A 328 -3.29 -25.03 14.81
N LEU A 329 -4.42 -25.62 14.39
CA LEU A 329 -4.49 -27.00 13.94
C LEU A 329 -4.13 -27.16 12.46
N LEU A 330 -4.38 -26.15 11.63
CA LEU A 330 -4.05 -26.14 10.21
C LEU A 330 -2.94 -25.11 9.96
N GLY A 331 -1.82 -25.53 9.35
CA GLY A 331 -0.66 -24.65 9.11
C GLY A 331 -1.01 -23.41 8.29
N ASN A 332 -1.86 -23.59 7.29
CA ASN A 332 -2.40 -22.50 6.47
C ASN A 332 -3.18 -21.48 7.29
N MET A 333 -4.17 -21.92 8.07
CA MET A 333 -4.96 -21.02 8.91
C MET A 333 -4.07 -20.27 9.89
N TYR A 334 -3.12 -20.95 10.52
CA TYR A 334 -2.18 -20.29 11.42
C TYR A 334 -1.45 -19.15 10.70
N PHE A 335 -0.88 -19.42 9.52
CA PHE A 335 -0.14 -18.43 8.75
C PHE A 335 -1.04 -17.29 8.23
N THR A 336 -2.22 -17.60 7.71
CA THR A 336 -3.14 -16.60 7.15
C THR A 336 -3.74 -15.71 8.23
N THR A 337 -4.10 -16.29 9.38
CA THR A 337 -4.63 -15.54 10.54
C THR A 337 -3.56 -14.58 11.09
N TRP A 338 -2.30 -15.02 11.25
CA TRP A 338 -1.20 -14.13 11.65
C TRP A 338 -0.89 -13.06 10.60
N SER A 339 -0.84 -13.44 9.33
CA SER A 339 -0.57 -12.49 8.23
C SER A 339 -1.66 -11.42 8.15
N CYS A 340 -2.93 -11.80 8.27
CA CYS A 340 -4.05 -10.88 8.29
C CYS A 340 -3.99 -9.95 9.52
N SER A 341 -3.67 -10.50 10.70
CA SER A 341 -3.47 -9.70 11.91
C SER A 341 -2.35 -8.67 11.74
N PHE A 342 -1.19 -9.06 11.20
CA PHE A 342 -0.09 -8.14 10.94
C PHE A 342 -0.44 -7.09 9.89
N ALA A 343 -1.22 -7.43 8.86
CA ALA A 343 -1.68 -6.46 7.87
C ALA A 343 -2.60 -5.40 8.50
N VAL A 344 -3.52 -5.79 9.37
CA VAL A 344 -4.40 -4.87 10.10
C VAL A 344 -3.62 -3.98 11.07
N VAL A 345 -2.66 -4.53 11.83
CA VAL A 345 -1.77 -3.73 12.68
C VAL A 345 -0.89 -2.79 11.84
N GLY A 346 -0.41 -3.26 10.70
CA GLY A 346 0.35 -2.45 9.74
C GLY A 346 -0.47 -1.27 9.20
N LEU A 347 -1.75 -1.49 8.87
CA LEU A 347 -2.70 -0.43 8.53
C LEU A 347 -2.82 0.61 9.65
N LEU A 348 -2.94 0.18 10.91
CA LEU A 348 -3.01 1.08 12.05
C LEU A 348 -1.75 1.94 12.20
N VAL A 349 -0.57 1.32 12.14
CA VAL A 349 0.71 2.03 12.24
C VAL A 349 0.86 3.03 11.10
N TRP A 350 0.46 2.65 9.89
CA TRP A 350 0.51 3.53 8.73
C TRP A 350 -0.45 4.71 8.83
N TRP A 351 -1.70 4.45 9.25
CA TRP A 351 -2.69 5.50 9.50
C TRP A 351 -2.21 6.47 10.60
N GLN A 352 -1.67 5.95 11.71
CA GLN A 352 -1.13 6.78 12.80
C GLN A 352 0.02 7.66 12.33
N ARG A 353 0.88 7.16 11.45
CA ARG A 353 1.97 7.95 10.86
C ARG A 353 1.42 9.12 10.06
N GLN A 354 0.45 8.88 9.18
CA GLN A 354 -0.14 9.93 8.36
C GLN A 354 -0.94 10.96 9.16
N TRP A 355 -1.67 10.50 10.19
CA TRP A 355 -2.35 11.39 11.11
C TRP A 355 -1.36 12.33 11.81
N ARG A 356 -0.18 11.83 12.20
CA ARG A 356 0.90 12.67 12.76
C ARG A 356 1.46 13.65 11.75
N GLU A 357 1.72 13.20 10.52
CA GLU A 357 2.19 14.06 9.42
C GLU A 357 1.20 15.20 9.17
N GLY A 358 -0.11 14.92 9.10
CA GLY A 358 -1.15 15.95 8.95
C GLY A 358 -1.23 16.94 10.12
N ILE A 359 -0.99 16.50 11.36
CA ILE A 359 -0.89 17.42 12.51
C ILE A 359 0.33 18.34 12.38
N PHE A 360 1.47 17.80 11.94
CA PHE A 360 2.67 18.62 11.74
C PHE A 360 2.46 19.67 10.65
N GLU A 361 1.84 19.30 9.52
CA GLU A 361 1.49 20.22 8.45
C GLU A 361 0.56 21.34 8.94
N MET A 362 -0.48 21.00 9.72
CA MET A 362 -1.40 21.98 10.31
C MET A 362 -0.68 22.94 11.29
N ILE A 363 0.26 22.43 12.10
CA ILE A 363 1.06 23.25 13.01
C ILE A 363 1.98 24.18 12.21
N GLU A 364 2.60 23.70 11.14
CA GLU A 364 3.48 24.48 10.28
C GLU A 364 2.71 25.59 9.55
N GLU A 365 1.50 25.30 9.07
CA GLU A 365 0.60 26.28 8.46
C GLU A 365 0.21 27.37 9.46
N GLN A 366 -0.24 26.99 10.67
CA GLN A 366 -0.55 27.95 11.74
C GLN A 366 0.66 28.80 12.13
N GLN A 367 1.86 28.21 12.16
CA GLN A 367 3.09 28.94 12.44
C GLN A 367 3.42 29.92 11.31
N HIS A 368 3.21 29.55 10.05
CA HIS A 368 3.40 30.41 8.90
C HIS A 368 2.41 31.59 8.89
N GLU A 369 1.14 31.34 9.23
CA GLU A 369 0.13 32.40 9.39
C GLU A 369 0.50 33.36 10.54
N TYR A 370 0.93 32.82 11.68
CA TYR A 370 1.40 33.61 12.80
C TYR A 370 2.61 34.47 12.43
N ASP A 371 3.59 33.91 11.72
CA ASP A 371 4.77 34.65 11.25
C ASP A 371 4.39 35.73 10.23
N LYS A 372 3.41 35.46 9.35
CA LYS A 372 2.87 36.45 8.41
C LYS A 372 2.20 37.60 9.15
N ALA A 373 1.36 37.30 10.14
CA ALA A 373 0.71 38.30 10.99
C ALA A 373 1.74 39.12 11.78
N ARG A 374 2.75 38.47 12.36
CA ARG A 374 3.85 39.12 13.09
C ARG A 374 4.66 40.06 12.19
N ARG A 375 4.97 39.65 10.95
CA ARG A 375 5.64 40.52 9.97
C ARG A 375 4.77 41.72 9.57
N ALA A 376 3.45 41.53 9.45
CA ALA A 376 2.52 42.62 9.15
C ALA A 376 2.46 43.65 10.29
N ILE A 377 2.42 43.21 11.55
CA ILE A 377 2.44 44.09 12.72
C ILE A 377 3.76 44.88 12.77
N ARG A 378 4.91 44.20 12.60
CA ARG A 378 6.21 44.88 12.60
C ARG A 378 6.29 45.96 11.51
N ARG A 379 5.81 45.69 10.30
CA ARG A 379 5.75 46.68 9.22
C ARG A 379 4.85 47.87 9.56
N ARG A 380 3.75 47.66 10.29
CA ARG A 380 2.88 48.75 10.77
C ARG A 380 3.57 49.59 11.83
N GLU A 381 4.29 48.97 12.76
CA GLU A 381 5.07 49.67 13.79
C GLU A 381 6.23 50.46 13.19
N GLU A 382 6.99 49.88 12.26
CA GLU A 382 8.08 50.55 11.53
C GLU A 382 7.55 51.77 10.76
N LYS A 383 6.41 51.65 10.07
CA LYS A 383 5.75 52.79 9.41
C LYS A 383 5.32 53.87 10.40
N ARG A 384 4.77 53.49 11.56
CA ARG A 384 4.37 54.46 12.60
C ARG A 384 5.56 55.22 13.16
N LEU A 385 6.68 54.54 13.40
CA LEU A 385 7.90 55.18 13.90
C LEU A 385 8.52 56.11 12.86
N ALA A 386 8.56 55.71 11.58
CA ALA A 386 9.05 56.56 10.50
C ALA A 386 8.22 57.85 10.35
N ASN A 387 6.90 57.77 10.46
CA ASN A 387 6.03 58.95 10.41
C ASN A 387 6.24 59.90 11.60
N ILE A 388 6.59 59.38 12.79
CA ILE A 388 6.90 60.20 13.96
C ILE A 388 8.24 60.90 13.76
N GLU A 389 9.26 60.19 13.26
CA GLU A 389 10.58 60.78 12.97
C GLU A 389 10.49 61.86 11.87
N GLU A 390 9.63 61.66 10.87
CA GLU A 390 9.36 62.67 9.84
C GLU A 390 8.63 63.90 10.40
N GLN A 391 7.70 63.72 11.35
CA GLN A 391 7.05 64.83 12.06
C GLN A 391 8.04 65.60 12.95
N GLU A 392 8.88 64.92 13.73
CA GLU A 392 9.91 65.57 14.55
C GLU A 392 10.89 66.38 13.68
N HIS A 393 11.31 65.83 12.54
CA HIS A 393 12.14 66.56 11.58
C HIS A 393 11.44 67.74 10.89
N ALA A 394 10.12 67.66 10.69
CA ALA A 394 9.34 68.77 10.16
C ALA A 394 9.21 69.90 11.20
N GLU A 395 8.94 69.56 12.47
CA GLU A 395 8.86 70.53 13.57
C GLU A 395 10.21 71.23 13.82
N ASP A 396 11.32 70.48 13.81
CA ASP A 396 12.68 71.06 13.93
C ASP A 396 13.05 71.99 12.75
N ASN A 397 12.47 71.77 11.56
CA ASN A 397 12.65 72.65 10.41
C ASN A 397 11.78 73.90 10.50
N GLU A 398 10.54 73.82 11.02
CA GLU A 398 9.69 74.99 11.25
C GLU A 398 10.30 75.95 12.28
N ASP A 399 10.88 75.43 13.36
CA ASP A 399 11.57 76.26 14.38
C ASP A 399 12.83 76.95 13.80
N ASN A 400 13.53 76.32 12.85
CA ASN A 400 14.65 76.95 12.12
C ASN A 400 14.19 77.92 11.03
N GLU A 401 13.01 77.71 10.42
CA GLU A 401 12.44 78.64 9.44
C GLU A 401 11.95 79.94 10.08
N ASP A 402 11.48 79.92 11.34
CA ASP A 402 11.14 81.15 12.07
C ASP A 402 12.38 81.98 12.48
N GLU A 403 13.52 81.33 12.75
CA GLU A 403 14.80 82.02 12.95
C GLU A 403 15.40 82.54 11.62
N ALA A 404 15.22 81.81 10.52
CA ALA A 404 15.62 82.22 9.19
C ALA A 404 14.73 83.32 8.58
N ASN A 405 13.43 83.36 8.87
CA ASN A 405 12.51 84.42 8.43
C ASN A 405 12.75 85.75 9.15
N THR A 406 13.36 85.73 10.34
CA THR A 406 13.83 86.96 11.00
C THR A 406 15.08 87.55 10.32
N THR A 407 15.81 86.74 9.54
CA THR A 407 17.02 87.17 8.81
C THR A 407 16.77 87.42 7.31
N ARG A 408 15.69 86.87 6.72
CA ARG A 408 15.37 86.98 5.28
C ARG A 408 14.41 88.14 4.91
N GLN A 409 14.31 89.17 5.75
CA GLN A 409 13.69 90.45 5.36
C GLN A 409 14.68 91.42 4.68
N PHE A 410 15.75 90.89 4.07
CA PHE A 410 16.64 91.64 3.20
C PHE A 410 17.18 90.69 2.12
N VAL A 411 17.03 91.07 0.85
CA VAL A 411 17.40 90.30 -0.36
C VAL A 411 16.39 89.19 -0.69
N GLY A 412 15.59 89.23 -1.76
CA GLY A 412 15.77 89.87 -3.06
C GLY A 412 15.69 88.79 -4.14
N GLN A 413 14.51 88.70 -4.78
CA GLN A 413 14.20 88.45 -6.20
C GLN A 413 15.02 87.44 -7.06
N GLU A 414 14.26 86.73 -7.92
CA GLU A 414 14.58 86.03 -9.19
C GLU A 414 14.82 84.50 -9.11
N SER A 415 13.87 83.70 -9.67
CA SER A 415 13.94 82.92 -10.94
C SER A 415 14.71 81.59 -10.76
N GLU A 416 14.35 80.38 -11.21
CA GLU A 416 13.63 79.79 -12.34
C GLU A 416 13.50 78.27 -12.01
N GLN A 417 12.39 77.59 -12.33
CA GLN A 417 12.29 76.52 -13.35
C GLN A 417 12.83 75.10 -12.99
N SER A 418 12.05 74.08 -13.40
CA SER A 418 12.27 72.61 -13.38
C SER A 418 11.96 71.92 -12.04
N GLU A 419 11.36 70.72 -11.97
CA GLU A 419 11.06 69.68 -12.95
C GLU A 419 9.91 68.83 -12.37
N SER A 420 8.96 68.43 -13.22
CA SER A 420 7.85 67.55 -12.85
C SER A 420 8.35 66.12 -12.63
N PHE A 421 8.27 65.64 -11.39
CA PHE A 421 8.44 64.23 -11.05
C PHE A 421 7.05 63.66 -10.76
N ASP A 422 6.50 62.93 -11.74
CA ASP A 422 5.28 62.14 -11.60
C ASP A 422 5.61 60.90 -10.75
N ASP A 423 5.52 61.03 -9.42
CA ASP A 423 5.30 59.87 -8.56
C ASP A 423 3.79 59.62 -8.55
N GLU A 424 3.38 58.63 -9.35
CA GLU A 424 2.06 58.01 -9.23
C GLU A 424 1.94 57.46 -7.80
N ASP A 425 1.28 58.25 -6.95
CA ASP A 425 0.56 57.80 -5.78
C ASP A 425 -0.38 56.68 -6.21
N VAL A 426 0.09 55.44 -6.09
CA VAL A 426 -0.77 54.28 -5.92
C VAL A 426 -1.35 54.43 -4.52
N ASN A 427 -2.38 55.26 -4.45
CA ASN A 427 -3.32 55.36 -3.35
C ASN A 427 -4.06 54.02 -3.28
N SER A 428 -3.42 52.98 -2.72
CA SER A 428 -4.12 51.81 -2.22
C SER A 428 -4.56 52.12 -0.79
N GLU A 429 -5.54 53.03 -0.68
CA GLU A 429 -6.57 52.96 0.36
C GLU A 429 -7.38 51.66 0.13
N ASP A 430 -6.72 50.51 0.24
CA ASP A 430 -7.40 49.30 0.66
C ASP A 430 -7.58 49.45 2.17
N ASP A 431 -8.61 50.22 2.52
CA ASP A 431 -9.38 50.01 3.74
C ASP A 431 -9.77 48.54 3.75
N ILE A 432 -8.90 47.70 4.32
CA ILE A 432 -9.30 46.42 4.86
C ILE A 432 -10.23 46.80 6.00
N GLN A 433 -11.51 46.94 5.68
CA GLN A 433 -12.60 46.75 6.63
C GLN A 433 -12.29 45.43 7.33
N ILE A 434 -11.81 45.54 8.56
CA ILE A 434 -11.92 44.46 9.52
C ILE A 434 -13.43 44.32 9.69
N VAL A 435 -14.01 43.44 8.87
CA VAL A 435 -15.32 42.89 9.15
C VAL A 435 -15.12 42.09 10.43
N ASP A 436 -15.51 42.70 11.55
CA ASP A 436 -15.78 42.00 12.79
C ASP A 436 -16.96 41.05 12.50
N ASP A 437 -16.67 39.89 11.90
CA ASP A 437 -17.58 38.75 11.87
C ASP A 437 -17.60 38.12 13.28
N ASP A 438 -18.24 38.85 14.20
CA ASP A 438 -18.64 38.42 15.54
C ASP A 438 -19.84 37.46 15.48
N ASP A 439 -19.80 36.46 14.58
CA ASP A 439 -20.81 35.40 14.53
C ASP A 439 -20.18 34.01 14.32
N TYR A 440 -19.04 33.76 14.98
CA TYR A 440 -18.56 32.39 15.20
C TYR A 440 -19.28 31.78 16.40
N SER A 441 -20.49 31.31 16.15
CA SER A 441 -21.22 30.46 17.09
C SER A 441 -20.49 29.14 17.29
N ILE A 442 -19.79 29.03 18.42
CA ILE A 442 -19.17 27.80 18.92
C ILE A 442 -20.26 26.74 19.05
N PRO A 443 -20.16 25.57 18.39
CA PRO A 443 -21.05 24.47 18.66
C PRO A 443 -20.78 23.96 20.08
N SER A 444 -21.80 24.03 20.93
CA SER A 444 -21.82 23.58 22.30
C SER A 444 -21.67 22.05 22.37
N THR A 445 -20.44 21.56 22.36
CA THR A 445 -20.13 20.17 22.74
C THR A 445 -20.02 20.06 24.26
N SER A 446 -21.07 19.49 24.83
CA SER A 446 -21.15 18.71 26.07
C SER A 446 -19.83 18.32 26.76
N SER A 447 -19.71 18.78 28.02
CA SER A 447 -19.15 18.11 29.21
C SER A 447 -18.00 17.10 29.00
N VAL A 448 -16.77 17.58 29.18
CA VAL A 448 -15.63 16.73 29.59
C VAL A 448 -15.37 16.94 31.07
N THR A 449 -15.57 15.86 31.83
CA THR A 449 -15.31 15.74 33.25
C THR A 449 -13.80 15.87 33.53
N SER A 450 -13.44 16.79 34.41
CA SER A 450 -12.10 16.98 34.94
C SER A 450 -11.58 15.72 35.66
N VAL A 451 -10.40 15.22 35.26
CA VAL A 451 -9.60 14.28 36.06
C VAL A 451 -8.28 14.95 36.40
N SER A 452 -8.02 15.05 37.71
CA SER A 452 -6.85 15.65 38.34
C SER A 452 -5.54 14.92 38.03
N PRO A 453 -4.37 15.59 38.16
CA PRO A 453 -3.09 14.98 37.85
C PRO A 453 -2.60 14.09 38.99
N ILE A 454 -2.19 12.85 38.66
CA ILE A 454 -1.40 12.00 39.56
C ILE A 454 0.06 12.03 39.13
N SER A 455 0.89 12.27 40.13
CA SER A 455 2.34 12.37 40.13
C SER A 455 3.07 11.12 39.65
N GLY A 456 4.13 11.35 38.88
CA GLY A 456 5.47 10.75 39.05
C GLY A 456 5.60 9.23 39.01
N ALA A 457 6.14 8.73 37.88
CA ALA A 457 7.04 7.58 37.88
C ALA A 457 7.98 7.64 36.67
N ARG A 458 9.25 7.96 36.93
CA ARG A 458 10.36 7.64 36.01
C ARG A 458 10.53 6.11 36.04
N CYS A 459 10.42 5.46 34.89
CA CYS A 459 10.80 4.05 34.76
C CYS A 459 11.94 3.91 33.74
N SER A 460 13.05 3.36 34.25
CA SER A 460 14.32 3.12 33.61
C SER A 460 14.24 1.90 32.70
N SER A 461 14.51 2.06 31.41
CA SER A 461 14.64 0.99 30.42
C SER A 461 16.03 0.35 30.50
N ARG A 462 16.21 -0.62 31.41
CA ARG A 462 17.30 -1.61 31.34
C ARG A 462 16.83 -2.96 31.85
N SER A 463 17.15 -4.00 31.08
CA SER A 463 17.24 -5.42 31.46
C SER A 463 15.93 -6.22 31.62
N LEU A 464 15.43 -6.81 30.53
CA LEU A 464 14.68 -8.07 30.55
C LEU A 464 14.95 -8.87 29.26
N PHE A 465 16.18 -9.36 29.11
CA PHE A 465 16.54 -10.45 28.19
C PHE A 465 17.60 -11.32 28.87
N ALA A 466 17.18 -12.02 29.92
CA ALA A 466 17.95 -13.10 30.56
C ALA A 466 17.06 -13.85 31.55
N SER A 467 16.16 -14.72 31.07
CA SER A 467 15.62 -15.88 31.81
C SER A 467 14.57 -16.60 30.95
N ALA A 468 15.03 -17.41 30.00
CA ALA A 468 14.22 -18.43 29.32
C ALA A 468 15.14 -19.51 28.75
N LEU A 469 15.96 -20.13 29.60
CA LEU A 469 16.83 -21.24 29.23
C LEU A 469 17.15 -22.09 30.47
N SER A 470 16.12 -22.61 31.14
CA SER A 470 16.27 -23.68 32.13
C SER A 470 14.92 -24.29 32.53
N SER A 471 14.36 -25.16 31.69
CA SER A 471 13.36 -26.16 32.12
C SER A 471 13.10 -27.21 31.03
N LEU A 472 14.12 -28.03 30.74
CA LEU A 472 13.91 -29.33 30.09
C LEU A 472 13.73 -30.39 31.20
N PRO A 473 12.61 -31.13 31.25
CA PRO A 473 12.49 -32.29 32.11
C PRO A 473 13.33 -33.45 31.56
N PRO A 474 13.89 -34.31 32.43
CA PRO A 474 14.73 -35.42 32.00
C PRO A 474 13.92 -36.50 31.27
N HIS A 475 14.53 -37.00 30.19
CA HIS A 475 14.17 -38.25 29.52
C HIS A 475 14.07 -39.38 30.55
N ARG A 476 12.91 -40.05 30.59
CA ARG A 476 12.74 -41.33 31.26
C ARG A 476 12.77 -42.40 30.17
N GLU A 477 13.85 -43.18 30.16
CA GLU A 477 13.91 -44.46 29.46
C GLU A 477 13.01 -45.45 30.21
N GLU A 478 12.10 -46.11 29.51
CA GLU A 478 11.47 -47.35 29.97
C GLU A 478 11.59 -48.39 28.85
N ASP A 479 12.07 -49.56 29.27
CA ASP A 479 12.17 -50.84 28.54
C ASP A 479 10.83 -51.38 28.05
#